data_AF-A0A7Y5L1Q6-F1
#
_entry.id   AF-A0A7Y5L1Q6-F1
#
_cell.length_a   1.000
_cell.length_b   1.000
_cell.length_c   1.000
_cell.angle_alpha   90.00
_cell.angle_beta   90.00
_cell.angle_gamma   90.00
#
_symmetry.space_group_name_H-M   'P 1'
#
loop_
_entity.id
_entity.type
_entity.pdbx_description
1 polymer ?
#
loop_
_entity_poly.entity_id
_entity_poly.type
_entity_poly.pdbx_seq_one_letter_code
_entity_poly.pdbx_strand_id
1 'polypeptide(L)'
;MANFSTGTQNAPVASGGKNYMPELTILTSLFFMWGFLTCLNDILIPHLQNVFSLNYTESMLVQFTFFLAYFLVSLPAGKLVEKIGYKRGIVIGLLTAGIGTLIFYPAAGLRSYPVFLTAFFILAAGITLLQVAANPYVTILGKPETASSRLNLTQAFNSLGTTIAPFFGSLLILSTAVKTTEEIAKMTPEAAELYRASEAAAVQYPYLGLAAVLILLSAVFAMIKLPQVEAGSGESDNGEKVNHDELHASAWGYRHLIFGAIGIFVYVGAEVAIGSFLVKYFVFLDNSIKEVDAGKMVSFYWGGAMVGRFIGSAVQRKINPGTVLGFNAIAASVLVL
;
A
#
# COMPACT_ATOMS: atom_id res chain seq x y z
N MET A 1 -33.47 -35.30 46.82
CA MET A 1 -32.05 -35.61 47.08
C MET A 1 -31.44 -36.18 45.81
N ALA A 2 -30.65 -35.36 45.11
CA ALA A 2 -29.68 -35.78 44.11
C ALA A 2 -28.63 -34.67 44.03
N ASN A 3 -27.44 -34.95 44.54
CA ASN A 3 -26.30 -34.05 44.60
C ASN A 3 -25.73 -33.83 43.20
N PHE A 4 -25.66 -32.57 42.75
CA PHE A 4 -24.77 -32.15 41.67
C PHE A 4 -23.57 -31.43 42.29
N SER A 5 -22.49 -32.17 42.48
CA SER A 5 -21.15 -31.65 42.70
C SER A 5 -20.25 -32.39 41.72
N THR A 6 -19.72 -31.69 40.72
CA THR A 6 -18.42 -32.01 40.12
C THR A 6 -17.93 -30.88 39.19
N GLY A 7 -16.89 -30.20 39.64
CA GLY A 7 -15.72 -29.92 38.79
C GLY A 7 -15.77 -28.74 37.84
N THR A 8 -15.64 -27.52 38.35
CA THR A 8 -14.95 -26.45 37.60
C THR A 8 -13.50 -26.87 37.36
N GLN A 9 -13.22 -27.47 36.20
CA GLN A 9 -11.86 -27.61 35.71
C GLN A 9 -11.35 -26.22 35.34
N ASN A 10 -10.61 -25.60 36.25
CA ASN A 10 -9.73 -24.48 35.94
C ASN A 10 -8.65 -25.00 35.00
N ALA A 11 -8.84 -24.81 33.69
CA ALA A 11 -7.76 -24.91 32.74
C ALA A 11 -6.66 -23.91 33.17
N PRO A 12 -5.39 -24.33 33.25
CA PRO A 12 -4.32 -23.42 33.64
C PRO A 12 -4.22 -22.34 32.57
N VAL A 13 -4.53 -21.10 32.95
CA VAL A 13 -4.20 -19.91 32.17
C VAL A 13 -2.69 -19.92 32.01
N ALA A 14 -2.22 -20.29 30.83
CA ALA A 14 -0.80 -20.21 30.48
C ALA A 14 -0.36 -18.75 30.59
N SER A 15 0.20 -18.40 31.74
CA SER A 15 0.84 -17.13 32.05
C SER A 15 2.17 -17.06 31.31
N GLY A 16 2.09 -16.76 30.02
CA GLY A 16 3.24 -16.54 29.14
C GLY A 16 2.93 -15.42 28.16
N GLY A 17 2.62 -14.23 28.68
CA GLY A 17 2.42 -13.05 27.86
C GLY A 17 3.71 -12.67 27.15
N LYS A 18 3.97 -13.25 25.97
CA LYS A 18 5.01 -12.75 25.06
C LYS A 18 4.69 -11.28 24.77
N ASN A 19 5.60 -10.39 25.16
CA ASN A 19 5.49 -8.97 24.83
C ASN A 19 5.67 -8.81 23.32
N TYR A 20 4.57 -8.75 22.58
CA TYR A 20 4.56 -8.52 21.12
C TYR A 20 4.84 -7.04 20.73
N MET A 21 5.12 -6.17 21.71
CA MET A 21 5.36 -4.74 21.50
C MET A 21 6.62 -4.43 20.66
N PRO A 22 7.76 -5.12 20.86
CA PRO A 22 8.94 -4.94 20.00
C PRO A 22 8.66 -5.36 18.55
N GLU A 23 7.99 -6.49 18.32
CA GLU A 23 7.64 -6.98 16.98
C GLU A 23 6.65 -6.05 16.28
N LEU A 24 5.66 -5.52 17.01
CA LEU A 24 4.71 -4.53 16.49
C LEU A 24 5.40 -3.20 16.17
N THR A 25 6.37 -2.77 16.98
CA THR A 25 7.14 -1.53 16.74
C THR A 25 8.00 -1.68 15.48
N ILE A 26 8.70 -2.80 15.34
CA ILE A 26 9.48 -3.12 14.14
C ILE A 26 8.57 -3.16 12.91
N LEU A 27 7.43 -3.86 13.00
CA LEU A 27 6.49 -3.96 11.88
C LEU A 27 5.89 -2.60 11.51
N THR A 28 5.56 -1.76 12.49
CA THR A 28 5.01 -0.43 12.28
C THR A 28 6.03 0.51 11.60
N SER A 29 7.28 0.51 12.06
CA SER A 29 8.37 1.25 11.41
C SER A 29 8.64 0.75 9.99
N LEU A 30 8.49 -0.55 9.74
CA LEU A 30 8.64 -1.13 8.41
C LEU A 30 7.50 -0.71 7.47
N PHE A 31 6.26 -0.61 7.97
CA PHE A 31 5.14 -0.08 7.19
C PHE A 31 5.25 1.41 6.92
N PHE A 32 5.81 2.17 7.86
CA PHE A 32 6.19 3.57 7.64
C PHE A 32 7.23 3.68 6.51
N MET A 33 8.33 2.92 6.60
CA MET A 33 9.38 2.91 5.57
C MET A 33 8.84 2.47 4.21
N TRP A 34 8.01 1.43 4.19
CA TRP A 34 7.35 0.99 2.97
C TRP A 34 6.46 2.09 2.37
N GLY A 35 5.56 2.70 3.14
CA GLY A 35 4.69 3.78 2.65
C GLY A 35 5.47 4.99 2.16
N PHE A 36 6.53 5.36 2.89
CA PHE A 36 7.46 6.41 2.51
C PHE A 36 8.12 6.14 1.15
N LEU A 37 8.66 4.94 0.95
CA LEU A 37 9.35 4.57 -0.29
C LEU A 37 8.40 4.43 -1.49
N THR A 38 7.20 3.89 -1.27
CA THR A 38 6.18 3.81 -2.32
C THR A 38 5.78 5.22 -2.76
N CYS A 39 5.53 6.14 -1.83
CA CYS A 39 5.18 7.52 -2.19
C CYS A 39 6.34 8.27 -2.87
N LEU A 40 7.59 8.07 -2.43
CA LEU A 40 8.75 8.60 -3.15
C LEU A 40 8.82 8.07 -4.58
N ASN A 41 8.51 6.80 -4.81
CA ASN A 41 8.42 6.22 -6.15
C ASN A 41 7.34 6.93 -6.99
N ASP A 42 6.15 7.10 -6.42
CA ASP A 42 5.00 7.73 -7.08
C ASP A 42 5.27 9.18 -7.48
N ILE A 43 6.11 9.90 -6.74
CA ILE A 43 6.54 11.27 -7.09
C ILE A 43 7.53 11.27 -8.25
N LEU A 44 8.43 10.28 -8.32
CA LEU A 44 9.44 10.21 -9.38
C LEU A 44 8.85 9.76 -10.73
N ILE A 45 7.76 8.99 -10.71
CA ILE A 45 7.15 8.44 -11.93
C ILE A 45 6.71 9.54 -12.91
N PRO A 46 5.96 10.59 -12.52
CA PRO A 46 5.58 11.68 -13.43
C PRO A 46 6.77 12.39 -14.09
N HIS A 47 7.89 12.57 -13.38
CA HIS A 47 9.10 13.14 -13.98
C HIS A 47 9.59 12.25 -15.13
N LEU A 48 9.62 10.94 -14.90
CA LEU A 48 10.05 9.98 -15.91
C LEU A 48 9.06 9.92 -17.09
N GLN A 49 7.75 10.08 -16.85
CA GLN A 49 6.74 10.23 -17.91
C GLN A 49 6.98 11.48 -18.77
N ASN A 50 7.39 12.61 -18.18
CA ASN A 50 7.71 13.83 -18.93
C ASN A 50 8.97 13.67 -19.79
N VAL A 51 9.99 12.94 -19.31
CA VAL A 51 11.18 12.59 -20.11
C VAL A 51 10.80 11.87 -21.41
N PHE A 52 9.79 10.98 -21.37
CA PHE A 52 9.31 10.29 -22.58
C PHE A 52 8.32 11.13 -23.42
N SER A 53 7.92 12.32 -22.95
CA SER A 53 6.93 13.19 -23.61
C SER A 53 5.64 12.41 -23.97
N LEU A 54 5.11 11.68 -22.99
CA LEU A 54 3.96 10.79 -23.19
C LEU A 54 2.73 11.55 -23.67
N ASN A 55 2.02 10.96 -24.62
CA ASN A 55 0.69 11.43 -25.00
C ASN A 55 -0.36 11.02 -23.95
N TYR A 56 -1.55 11.62 -24.03
CA TYR A 56 -2.64 11.34 -23.07
C TYR A 56 -2.99 9.84 -22.97
N THR A 57 -2.99 9.12 -24.09
CA THR A 57 -3.26 7.67 -24.12
C THR A 57 -2.20 6.88 -23.38
N GLU A 58 -0.93 7.24 -23.53
CA GLU A 58 0.20 6.62 -22.83
C GLU A 58 0.14 6.90 -21.32
N SER A 59 -0.15 8.13 -20.89
CA SER A 59 -0.35 8.43 -19.47
C SER A 59 -1.50 7.62 -18.85
N MET A 60 -2.62 7.46 -19.57
CA MET A 60 -3.73 6.62 -19.13
C MET A 60 -3.37 5.13 -19.10
N LEU A 61 -2.55 4.67 -20.05
CA LEU A 61 -2.02 3.30 -20.08
C LEU A 61 -1.18 2.99 -18.84
N VAL A 62 -0.38 3.94 -18.34
CA VAL A 62 0.36 3.75 -17.09
C VAL A 62 -0.61 3.50 -15.94
N GLN A 63 -1.63 4.34 -15.77
CA GLN A 63 -2.63 4.15 -14.72
C GLN A 63 -3.37 2.81 -14.86
N PHE A 64 -3.72 2.44 -16.09
CA PHE A 64 -4.34 1.15 -16.40
C PHE A 64 -3.42 -0.03 -16.03
N THR A 65 -2.14 0.04 -16.37
CA THR A 65 -1.14 -0.98 -16.03
C THR A 65 -0.99 -1.15 -14.53
N PHE A 66 -1.06 -0.07 -13.74
CA PHE A 66 -1.05 -0.16 -12.29
C PHE A 66 -2.22 -0.99 -11.78
N PHE A 67 -3.46 -0.61 -12.13
CA PHE A 67 -4.65 -1.35 -11.69
C PHE A 67 -4.71 -2.77 -12.26
N LEU A 68 -4.22 -2.98 -13.48
CA LEU A 68 -4.11 -4.29 -14.11
C LEU A 68 -3.16 -5.20 -13.33
N ALA A 69 -2.02 -4.67 -12.85
CA ALA A 69 -1.10 -5.42 -12.00
C ALA A 69 -1.78 -5.83 -10.70
N TYR A 70 -2.52 -4.93 -10.03
CA TYR A 70 -3.29 -5.28 -8.84
C TYR A 70 -4.30 -6.39 -9.13
N PHE A 71 -5.05 -6.29 -10.23
CA PHE A 71 -6.06 -7.28 -10.58
C PHE A 71 -5.45 -8.66 -10.91
N LEU A 72 -4.43 -8.70 -11.77
CA LEU A 72 -3.83 -9.96 -12.24
C LEU A 72 -2.96 -10.62 -11.18
N VAL A 73 -2.23 -9.84 -10.38
CA VAL A 73 -1.23 -10.37 -9.43
C VAL A 73 -1.84 -10.69 -8.07
N SER A 74 -2.97 -10.10 -7.68
CA SER A 74 -3.57 -10.36 -6.36
C SER A 74 -3.89 -11.84 -6.10
N LEU A 75 -4.48 -12.55 -7.07
CA LEU A 75 -4.82 -13.97 -6.92
C LEU A 75 -3.58 -14.90 -6.90
N PRO A 76 -2.63 -14.79 -7.85
CA PRO A 76 -1.36 -15.51 -7.78
C PRO A 76 -0.56 -15.19 -6.52
N ALA A 77 -0.54 -13.93 -6.08
CA ALA A 77 0.13 -13.51 -4.86
C ALA A 77 -0.46 -14.19 -3.63
N GLY A 78 -1.78 -14.29 -3.53
CA GLY A 78 -2.46 -15.01 -2.44
C GLY A 78 -2.03 -16.48 -2.38
N LYS A 79 -2.08 -17.18 -3.52
CA LYS A 79 -1.63 -18.59 -3.61
C LYS A 79 -0.14 -18.76 -3.31
N LEU A 80 0.68 -17.81 -3.74
CA LEU A 80 2.11 -17.81 -3.44
C LEU A 80 2.33 -17.69 -1.93
N VAL A 81 1.70 -16.70 -1.29
CA VAL A 81 1.76 -16.44 0.15
C VAL A 81 1.27 -17.65 0.95
N GLU A 82 0.22 -18.32 0.50
CA GLU A 82 -0.29 -19.56 1.11
C GLU A 82 0.78 -20.66 1.10
N LYS A 83 1.46 -20.85 -0.03
CA LYS A 83 2.48 -21.90 -0.20
C LYS A 83 3.80 -21.63 0.53
N ILE A 84 4.23 -20.38 0.61
CA ILE A 84 5.56 -20.02 1.14
C ILE A 84 5.53 -19.29 2.50
N GLY A 85 4.34 -18.92 2.96
CA GLY A 85 4.11 -18.14 4.17
C GLY A 85 4.24 -16.62 3.97
N TYR A 86 3.62 -15.87 4.88
CA TYR A 86 3.56 -14.40 4.84
C TYR A 86 4.93 -13.72 4.82
N LYS A 87 5.85 -14.15 5.68
CA LYS A 87 7.20 -13.55 5.76
C LYS A 87 7.92 -13.61 4.41
N ARG A 88 7.93 -14.77 3.76
CA ARG A 88 8.57 -14.93 2.45
C ARG A 88 7.82 -14.17 1.37
N GLY A 89 6.48 -14.11 1.43
CA GLY A 89 5.68 -13.26 0.56
C GLY A 89 6.08 -11.79 0.59
N ILE A 90 6.25 -11.22 1.80
CA ILE A 90 6.71 -9.84 2.01
C ILE A 90 8.10 -9.62 1.40
N VAL A 91 9.05 -10.52 1.67
CA VAL A 91 10.43 -10.44 1.15
C VAL A 91 10.45 -10.47 -0.38
N ILE A 92 9.71 -11.40 -1.00
CA ILE A 92 9.61 -11.49 -2.47
C ILE A 92 8.96 -10.23 -3.04
N GLY A 93 7.87 -9.74 -2.43
CA GLY A 93 7.22 -8.49 -2.86
C GLY A 93 8.18 -7.29 -2.87
N LEU A 94 8.96 -7.12 -1.81
CA LEU A 94 9.98 -6.07 -1.72
C LEU A 94 11.10 -6.24 -2.75
N LEU A 95 11.57 -7.47 -3.01
CA LEU A 95 12.56 -7.73 -4.05
C LEU A 95 12.03 -7.44 -5.44
N THR A 96 10.81 -7.90 -5.75
CA THR A 96 10.16 -7.64 -7.03
C THR A 96 9.96 -6.15 -7.25
N ALA A 97 9.53 -5.40 -6.22
CA ALA A 97 9.44 -3.94 -6.29
C ALA A 97 10.81 -3.27 -6.49
N GLY A 98 11.84 -3.74 -5.78
CA GLY A 98 13.22 -3.28 -5.95
C GLY A 98 13.77 -3.53 -7.35
N ILE A 99 13.50 -4.69 -7.94
CA ILE A 99 13.87 -5.04 -9.32
C ILE A 99 13.14 -4.13 -10.32
N GLY A 100 11.83 -3.93 -10.16
CA GLY A 100 11.07 -2.99 -10.99
C GLY A 100 11.65 -1.58 -10.94
N THR A 101 11.99 -1.12 -9.73
CA THR A 101 12.65 0.18 -9.51
C THR A 101 14.02 0.25 -10.18
N LEU A 102 14.81 -0.82 -10.12
CA LEU A 102 16.14 -0.89 -10.73
C LEU A 102 16.06 -0.84 -12.27
N ILE A 103 15.01 -1.42 -12.88
CA ILE A 103 14.79 -1.38 -14.33
C ILE A 103 14.43 0.04 -14.81
N PHE A 104 13.96 0.95 -13.94
CA PHE A 104 13.78 2.35 -14.35
C PHE A 104 15.09 3.05 -14.72
N TYR A 105 16.22 2.65 -14.13
CA TYR A 105 17.53 3.21 -14.50
C TYR A 105 17.87 3.01 -15.99
N PRO A 106 17.89 1.77 -16.54
CA PRO A 106 18.07 1.57 -17.96
C PRO A 106 16.88 2.07 -18.80
N ALA A 107 15.65 2.08 -18.27
CA ALA A 107 14.49 2.63 -19.00
C ALA A 107 14.66 4.12 -19.29
N ALA A 108 15.14 4.90 -18.31
CA ALA A 108 15.44 6.32 -18.45
C ALA A 108 16.60 6.57 -19.43
N GLY A 109 17.65 5.75 -19.37
CA GLY A 109 18.81 5.86 -20.26
C GLY A 109 18.49 5.50 -21.73
N LEU A 110 17.72 4.43 -21.94
CA LEU A 110 17.31 3.97 -23.28
C LEU A 110 16.13 4.78 -23.86
N ARG A 111 15.48 5.62 -23.06
CA ARG A 111 14.28 6.37 -23.43
C ARG A 111 13.18 5.48 -24.08
N SER A 112 13.04 4.25 -23.59
CA SER A 112 12.07 3.28 -24.10
C SER A 112 10.82 3.18 -23.23
N TYR A 113 9.69 3.68 -23.75
CA TYR A 113 8.39 3.60 -23.08
C TYR A 113 7.93 2.16 -22.78
N PRO A 114 8.07 1.16 -23.68
CA PRO A 114 7.73 -0.23 -23.37
C PRO A 114 8.52 -0.82 -22.20
N VAL A 115 9.81 -0.46 -22.09
CA VAL A 115 10.67 -0.90 -20.98
C VAL A 115 10.22 -0.24 -19.68
N PHE A 116 9.89 1.06 -19.73
CA PHE A 116 9.30 1.76 -18.59
C PHE A 116 7.97 1.13 -18.13
N LEU A 117 7.06 0.83 -19.06
CA LEU A 117 5.76 0.22 -18.74
C LEU A 117 5.93 -1.18 -18.12
N THR A 118 6.90 -1.95 -18.61
CA THR A 118 7.24 -3.27 -18.05
C THR A 118 7.84 -3.14 -16.65
N ALA A 119 8.77 -2.21 -16.45
CA ALA A 119 9.36 -1.92 -15.14
C ALA A 119 8.28 -1.50 -14.12
N PHE A 120 7.35 -0.65 -14.56
CA PHE A 120 6.25 -0.18 -13.77
C PHE A 120 5.26 -1.30 -13.41
N PHE A 121 4.96 -2.21 -14.35
CA PHE A 121 4.16 -3.39 -14.06
C PHE A 121 4.83 -4.30 -13.02
N ILE A 122 6.15 -4.55 -13.14
CA ILE A 122 6.91 -5.36 -12.18
C ILE A 122 6.90 -4.69 -10.79
N LEU A 123 7.09 -3.37 -10.73
CA LEU A 123 6.99 -2.61 -9.50
C LEU A 123 5.59 -2.79 -8.87
N ALA A 124 4.53 -2.54 -9.63
CA ALA A 124 3.15 -2.64 -9.16
C ALA A 124 2.79 -4.07 -8.71
N ALA A 125 3.31 -5.10 -9.41
CA ALA A 125 3.19 -6.49 -9.01
C ALA A 125 3.88 -6.77 -7.66
N GLY A 126 5.07 -6.22 -7.44
CA GLY A 126 5.79 -6.33 -6.18
C GLY A 126 5.05 -5.67 -5.01
N ILE A 127 4.52 -4.45 -5.22
CA ILE A 127 3.69 -3.75 -4.23
C ILE A 127 2.40 -4.52 -3.93
N THR A 128 1.76 -5.10 -4.95
CA THR A 128 0.55 -5.93 -4.79
C THR A 128 0.85 -7.16 -3.94
N LEU A 129 1.92 -7.91 -4.27
CA LEU A 129 2.34 -9.08 -3.50
C LEU A 129 2.66 -8.72 -2.04
N LEU A 130 3.34 -7.60 -1.84
CA LEU A 130 3.64 -7.08 -0.52
C LEU A 130 2.36 -6.81 0.29
N GLN A 131 1.36 -6.14 -0.28
CA GLN A 131 0.10 -5.83 0.42
C GLN A 131 -0.73 -7.08 0.73
N VAL A 132 -0.82 -8.02 -0.21
CA VAL A 132 -1.53 -9.30 -0.04
C VAL A 132 -0.91 -10.13 1.09
N ALA A 133 0.41 -10.04 1.28
CA ALA A 133 1.10 -10.71 2.37
C ALA A 133 1.05 -9.92 3.70
N ALA A 134 1.30 -8.62 3.66
CA ALA A 134 1.55 -7.82 4.85
C ALA A 134 0.26 -7.51 5.65
N ASN A 135 -0.85 -7.20 4.96
CA ASN A 135 -2.10 -6.85 5.62
C ASN A 135 -2.64 -8.00 6.49
N PRO A 136 -2.78 -9.25 5.99
CA PRO A 136 -3.18 -10.36 6.83
C PRO A 136 -2.16 -10.66 7.93
N TYR A 137 -0.85 -10.55 7.64
CA TYR A 137 0.18 -10.81 8.63
C TYR A 137 0.05 -9.94 9.89
N VAL A 138 -0.23 -8.64 9.74
CA VAL A 138 -0.47 -7.72 10.87
C VAL A 138 -1.71 -8.14 11.68
N THR A 139 -2.77 -8.60 11.00
CA THR A 139 -4.01 -9.01 11.66
C THR A 139 -3.86 -10.30 12.46
N ILE A 140 -3.02 -11.24 12.00
CA ILE A 140 -2.78 -12.52 12.69
C ILE A 140 -1.71 -12.37 13.78
N LEU A 141 -0.78 -11.42 13.64
CA LEU A 141 0.25 -11.15 14.63
C LEU A 141 -0.35 -10.50 15.88
N GLY A 142 -0.76 -11.32 16.85
CA GLY A 142 -1.30 -10.91 18.15
C GLY A 142 -2.73 -11.36 18.38
N LYS A 143 -3.42 -10.77 19.35
CA LYS A 143 -4.75 -11.20 19.77
C LYS A 143 -5.85 -10.87 18.72
N PRO A 144 -6.78 -11.78 18.40
CA PRO A 144 -7.82 -11.54 17.39
C PRO A 144 -8.68 -10.30 17.66
N GLU A 145 -8.96 -9.99 18.92
CA GLU A 145 -9.88 -8.90 19.30
C GLU A 145 -9.33 -7.51 18.96
N THR A 146 -8.00 -7.38 18.83
CA THR A 146 -7.33 -6.11 18.49
C THR A 146 -6.77 -6.09 17.07
N ALA A 147 -7.08 -7.10 16.24
CA ALA A 147 -6.56 -7.22 14.89
C ALA A 147 -6.87 -5.99 14.02
N SER A 148 -8.10 -5.49 14.06
CA SER A 148 -8.51 -4.31 13.29
C SER A 148 -7.80 -3.05 13.75
N SER A 149 -7.66 -2.86 15.06
CA SER A 149 -6.94 -1.72 15.66
C SER A 149 -5.46 -1.74 15.26
N ARG A 150 -4.79 -2.90 15.31
CA ARG A 150 -3.39 -3.04 14.87
C ARG A 150 -3.23 -2.76 13.38
N LEU A 151 -4.08 -3.33 12.55
CA LEU A 151 -4.05 -3.07 11.11
C LEU A 151 -4.22 -1.57 10.82
N ASN A 152 -5.19 -0.92 11.46
CA ASN A 152 -5.46 0.50 11.26
C ASN A 152 -4.31 1.39 11.79
N LEU A 153 -3.69 1.03 12.92
CA LEU A 153 -2.51 1.71 13.44
C LEU A 153 -1.34 1.60 12.46
N THR A 154 -1.06 0.39 11.97
CA THR A 154 0.01 0.15 11.00
C THR A 154 -0.24 0.92 9.68
N GLN A 155 -1.50 0.99 9.23
CA GLN A 155 -1.90 1.80 8.08
C GLN A 155 -1.82 3.32 8.34
N ALA A 156 -2.03 3.77 9.58
CA ALA A 156 -1.81 5.16 9.97
C ALA A 156 -0.34 5.56 9.85
N PHE A 157 0.59 4.68 10.25
CA PHE A 157 2.03 4.89 10.04
C PHE A 157 2.44 4.82 8.57
N ASN A 158 1.82 3.95 7.77
CA ASN A 158 1.99 3.98 6.32
C ASN A 158 1.58 5.36 5.76
N SER A 159 0.43 5.88 6.19
CA SER A 159 -0.09 7.20 5.78
C SER A 159 0.82 8.35 6.24
N LEU A 160 1.44 8.21 7.40
CA LEU A 160 2.46 9.17 7.87
C LEU A 160 3.69 9.16 6.96
N GLY A 161 4.13 7.97 6.55
CA GLY A 161 5.19 7.81 5.56
C GLY A 161 4.86 8.50 4.23
N THR A 162 3.65 8.28 3.70
CA THR A 162 3.19 8.93 2.44
C THR A 162 2.98 10.43 2.57
N THR A 163 2.67 10.94 3.77
CA THR A 163 2.52 12.38 4.01
C THR A 163 3.87 13.09 4.10
N ILE A 164 4.89 12.42 4.66
CA ILE A 164 6.22 12.99 4.84
C ILE A 164 7.07 12.83 3.57
N ALA A 165 6.89 11.75 2.80
CA ALA A 165 7.66 11.46 1.60
C ALA A 165 7.72 12.61 0.58
N PRO A 166 6.63 13.35 0.26
CA PRO A 166 6.68 14.48 -0.67
C PRO A 166 7.67 15.58 -0.29
N PHE A 167 7.83 15.86 1.01
CA PHE A 167 8.82 16.85 1.46
C PHE A 167 10.25 16.39 1.15
N PHE A 168 10.56 15.12 1.39
CA PHE A 168 11.86 14.53 1.06
C PHE A 168 12.06 14.36 -0.46
N GLY A 169 11.01 13.95 -1.18
CA GLY A 169 11.02 13.84 -2.64
C GLY A 169 11.29 15.18 -3.29
N SER A 170 10.67 16.26 -2.79
CA SER A 170 10.98 17.61 -3.22
C SER A 170 12.45 17.95 -2.98
N LEU A 171 13.03 17.65 -1.81
CA LEU A 171 14.45 17.91 -1.52
C LEU A 171 15.40 17.13 -2.44
N LEU A 172 15.05 15.88 -2.77
CA LEU A 172 15.84 15.03 -3.67
C LEU A 172 15.75 15.46 -5.15
N ILE A 173 14.68 16.16 -5.53
CA ILE A 173 14.35 16.50 -6.93
C ILE A 173 14.43 18.02 -7.22
N LEU A 174 14.55 18.87 -6.20
CA LEU A 174 14.44 20.35 -6.27
C LEU A 174 15.45 21.03 -7.23
N SER A 175 16.44 20.29 -7.73
CA SER A 175 17.40 20.78 -8.73
C SER A 175 16.83 20.85 -10.16
N THR A 176 15.68 20.23 -10.43
CA THR A 176 15.07 20.16 -11.77
C THR A 176 13.56 20.32 -11.69
N ALA A 177 13.07 21.55 -11.86
CA ALA A 177 11.65 21.79 -12.08
C ALA A 177 11.19 21.04 -13.35
N VAL A 178 10.15 20.21 -13.22
CA VAL A 178 9.46 19.60 -14.38
C VAL A 178 8.87 20.71 -15.20
N LYS A 179 9.33 20.83 -16.44
CA LYS A 179 8.69 21.65 -17.45
C LYS A 179 7.64 20.79 -18.12
N THR A 180 6.46 21.35 -18.25
CA THR A 180 5.35 20.68 -18.92
C THR A 180 5.70 20.41 -20.39
N THR A 181 5.06 19.42 -21.01
CA THR A 181 5.26 19.10 -22.43
C THR A 181 5.08 20.32 -23.34
N GLU A 182 4.19 21.25 -22.98
CA GLU A 182 3.96 22.52 -23.67
C GLU A 182 5.11 23.53 -23.54
N GLU A 183 5.80 23.55 -22.39
CA GLU A 183 6.98 24.39 -22.17
C GLU A 183 8.20 23.83 -22.90
N ILE A 184 8.32 22.50 -22.99
CA ILE A 184 9.37 21.82 -23.77
C ILE A 184 9.13 22.00 -25.27
N ALA A 185 7.87 21.99 -25.72
CA ALA A 185 7.51 22.21 -27.13
C ALA A 185 7.84 23.63 -27.64
N LYS A 186 7.95 24.61 -26.74
CA LYS A 186 8.37 25.99 -27.06
C LYS A 186 9.89 26.17 -27.15
N MET A 187 10.66 25.15 -26.81
CA MET A 187 12.12 25.19 -26.88
C MET A 187 12.63 24.78 -28.25
N THR A 188 13.83 25.24 -28.59
CA THR A 188 14.58 24.70 -29.73
C THR A 188 14.82 23.20 -29.54
N PRO A 189 14.77 22.37 -30.61
CA PRO A 189 14.98 20.92 -30.53
C PRO A 189 16.24 20.50 -29.75
N GLU A 190 17.33 21.27 -29.87
CA GLU A 190 18.58 21.05 -29.15
C GLU A 190 18.44 21.29 -27.64
N ALA A 191 17.73 22.35 -27.24
CA ALA A 191 17.47 22.65 -25.83
C ALA A 191 16.48 21.66 -25.19
N ALA A 192 15.52 21.15 -25.96
CA ALA A 192 14.61 20.09 -25.51
C ALA A 192 15.35 18.77 -25.25
N GLU A 193 16.31 18.40 -26.12
CA GLU A 193 17.15 17.21 -25.93
C GLU A 193 18.08 17.31 -24.71
N LEU A 194 18.73 18.47 -24.53
CA LEU A 194 19.53 18.76 -23.34
C LEU A 194 18.71 18.73 -22.06
N TYR A 195 17.50 19.30 -22.08
CA TYR A 195 16.58 19.27 -20.95
C TYR A 195 16.18 17.83 -20.59
N ARG A 196 15.73 17.02 -21.56
CA ARG A 196 15.36 15.61 -21.33
C ARG A 196 16.53 14.77 -20.83
N ALA A 197 17.74 15.00 -21.34
CA ALA A 197 18.94 14.33 -20.84
C ALA A 197 19.25 14.70 -19.38
N SER A 198 19.10 15.98 -19.03
CA SER A 198 19.29 16.46 -17.65
C SER A 198 18.22 15.92 -16.69
N GLU A 199 16.96 15.84 -17.14
CA GLU A 199 15.83 15.33 -16.36
C GLU A 199 15.95 13.81 -16.16
N ALA A 200 16.35 13.06 -17.20
CA ALA A 200 16.64 11.64 -17.10
C ALA A 200 17.77 11.36 -16.09
N ALA A 201 18.85 12.15 -16.12
CA ALA A 201 19.94 12.03 -15.15
C ALA A 201 19.51 12.39 -13.72
N ALA A 202 18.61 13.37 -13.58
CA ALA A 202 18.09 13.79 -12.28
C ALA A 202 17.26 12.70 -11.59
N VAL A 203 16.54 11.85 -12.34
CA VAL A 203 15.74 10.74 -11.76
C VAL A 203 16.50 9.42 -11.62
N GLN A 204 17.54 9.19 -12.44
CA GLN A 204 18.31 7.94 -12.43
C GLN A 204 18.94 7.63 -11.07
N TYR A 205 19.62 8.60 -10.45
CA TYR A 205 20.28 8.40 -9.15
C TYR A 205 19.29 8.20 -8.00
N PRO A 206 18.21 8.99 -7.86
CA PRO A 206 17.14 8.71 -6.91
C PRO A 206 16.54 7.31 -7.05
N TYR A 207 16.31 6.83 -8.28
CA TYR A 207 15.79 5.47 -8.49
C TYR A 207 16.77 4.38 -8.07
N LEU A 208 18.07 4.56 -8.31
CA LEU A 208 19.08 3.62 -7.83
C LEU A 208 19.14 3.58 -6.30
N GLY A 209 19.07 4.75 -5.65
CA GLY A 209 18.97 4.85 -4.20
C GLY A 209 17.72 4.17 -3.65
N LEU A 210 16.57 4.41 -4.28
CA LEU A 210 15.30 3.79 -3.91
C LEU A 210 15.33 2.26 -4.06
N ALA A 211 15.87 1.75 -5.18
CA ALA A 211 16.05 0.31 -5.39
C ALA A 211 16.97 -0.30 -4.33
N ALA A 212 18.09 0.35 -4.00
CA ALA A 212 19.01 -0.10 -2.97
C ALA A 212 18.33 -0.17 -1.59
N VAL A 213 17.53 0.84 -1.21
CA VAL A 213 16.80 0.84 0.06
C VAL A 213 15.71 -0.24 0.09
N LEU A 214 14.98 -0.45 -1.00
CA LEU A 214 13.98 -1.53 -1.08
C LEU A 214 14.61 -2.92 -0.95
N ILE A 215 15.74 -3.16 -1.60
CA ILE A 215 16.50 -4.41 -1.49
C ILE A 215 17.05 -4.58 -0.07
N LEU A 216 17.58 -3.50 0.53
CA LEU A 216 18.05 -3.51 1.91
C LEU A 216 16.93 -3.84 2.90
N LEU A 217 15.75 -3.22 2.74
CA LEU A 217 14.57 -3.54 3.56
C LEU A 217 14.15 -5.00 3.39
N SER A 218 14.20 -5.53 2.17
CA SER A 218 13.94 -6.95 1.94
C SER A 218 14.92 -7.84 2.69
N ALA A 219 16.22 -7.52 2.64
CA ALA A 219 17.25 -8.24 3.37
C ALA A 219 17.03 -8.16 4.89
N VAL A 220 16.71 -6.98 5.42
CA VAL A 220 16.37 -6.78 6.84
C VAL A 220 15.16 -7.64 7.23
N PHE A 221 14.08 -7.63 6.44
CA PHE A 221 12.91 -8.47 6.67
C PHE A 221 13.24 -9.98 6.62
N ALA A 222 14.13 -10.39 5.73
CA ALA A 222 14.59 -11.77 5.65
C ALA A 222 15.35 -12.18 6.93
N MET A 223 16.17 -11.29 7.49
CA MET A 223 16.96 -11.53 8.71
C MET A 223 16.14 -11.49 10.00
N ILE A 224 15.07 -10.67 10.08
CA ILE A 224 14.24 -10.59 11.29
C ILE A 224 13.54 -11.93 11.55
N LYS A 225 13.70 -12.46 12.75
CA LYS A 225 12.99 -13.66 13.22
C LYS A 225 11.55 -13.31 13.57
N LEU A 226 10.74 -13.12 12.54
CA LEU A 226 9.30 -12.99 12.66
C LEU A 226 8.66 -14.35 12.94
N PRO A 227 7.65 -14.45 13.83
CA PRO A 227 6.89 -15.68 14.04
C PRO A 227 6.35 -16.19 12.70
N GLN A 228 6.65 -17.46 12.40
CA GLN A 228 6.09 -18.13 11.23
C GLN A 228 4.63 -18.44 11.54
N VAL A 229 3.75 -17.54 11.13
CA VAL A 229 2.33 -17.80 11.04
C VAL A 229 2.13 -18.50 9.69
N GLU A 230 1.92 -19.82 9.70
CA GLU A 230 1.59 -20.53 8.48
C GLU A 230 0.17 -20.16 8.06
N ALA A 231 -0.04 -19.95 6.76
CA ALA A 231 -1.34 -19.54 6.20
C ALA A 231 -2.40 -20.66 6.28
N GLY A 232 -2.08 -21.83 6.84
CA GLY A 232 -2.96 -23.00 6.95
C GLY A 232 -2.86 -23.79 8.26
N SER A 233 -2.08 -23.36 9.26
CA SER A 233 -1.98 -24.09 10.54
C SER A 233 -3.07 -23.61 11.50
N GLY A 234 -4.29 -24.12 11.34
CA GLY A 234 -5.11 -24.37 12.51
C GLY A 234 -4.38 -25.41 13.35
N GLU A 235 -3.96 -25.06 14.56
CA GLU A 235 -3.52 -26.04 15.55
C GLU A 235 -4.70 -26.98 15.85
N SER A 236 -4.76 -28.11 15.15
CA SER A 236 -5.49 -29.28 15.61
C SER A 236 -4.58 -30.03 16.57
N ASP A 237 -4.77 -29.79 17.86
CA ASP A 237 -4.11 -30.49 18.97
C ASP A 237 -4.61 -31.94 19.13
N ASN A 238 -4.85 -32.66 18.04
CA ASN A 238 -5.13 -34.09 18.05
C ASN A 238 -4.79 -34.68 16.69
N GLY A 239 -3.94 -35.70 16.69
CA GLY A 239 -3.31 -36.33 15.52
C GLY A 239 -4.24 -37.10 14.57
N GLU A 240 -5.35 -36.50 14.14
CA GLU A 240 -6.09 -36.92 12.97
C GLU A 240 -5.76 -35.98 11.81
N LYS A 241 -5.12 -36.54 10.78
CA LYS A 241 -5.02 -35.91 9.46
C LYS A 241 -6.41 -35.85 8.86
N VAL A 242 -7.19 -34.84 9.24
CA VAL A 242 -8.38 -34.47 8.49
C VAL A 242 -7.88 -33.95 7.14
N ASN A 243 -8.23 -34.64 6.06
CA ASN A 243 -8.03 -34.16 4.70
C ASN A 243 -8.77 -32.82 4.58
N HIS A 244 -8.04 -31.71 4.69
CA HIS A 244 -8.57 -30.35 4.62
C HIS A 244 -8.93 -29.91 3.18
N ASP A 245 -8.78 -30.80 2.19
CA ASP A 245 -9.08 -30.52 0.78
C ASP A 245 -10.58 -30.32 0.49
N GLU A 246 -11.49 -30.78 1.37
CA GLU A 246 -12.94 -30.69 1.13
C GLU A 246 -13.64 -29.46 1.76
N LEU A 247 -12.98 -28.73 2.67
CA LEU A 247 -13.58 -27.57 3.36
C LEU A 247 -13.34 -26.22 2.67
N HIS A 248 -12.53 -26.17 1.62
CA HIS A 248 -12.19 -24.96 0.85
C HIS A 248 -12.82 -24.92 -0.56
N ALA A 249 -14.05 -25.43 -0.74
CA ALA A 249 -14.66 -25.49 -2.07
C ALA A 249 -14.87 -24.12 -2.75
N SER A 250 -14.97 -23.01 -2.01
CA SER A 250 -14.86 -21.66 -2.59
C SER A 250 -14.80 -20.57 -1.52
N ALA A 251 -13.83 -19.65 -1.60
CA ALA A 251 -13.86 -18.41 -0.80
C ALA A 251 -15.16 -17.60 -1.03
N TRP A 252 -15.79 -17.78 -2.19
CA TRP A 252 -17.08 -17.19 -2.54
C TRP A 252 -18.27 -17.76 -1.75
N GLY A 253 -18.09 -18.83 -0.97
CA GLY A 253 -19.12 -19.35 -0.07
C GLY A 253 -19.39 -18.44 1.14
N TYR A 254 -18.45 -17.58 1.51
CA TYR A 254 -18.55 -16.71 2.68
C TYR A 254 -19.24 -15.39 2.33
N ARG A 255 -20.53 -15.27 2.67
CA ARG A 255 -21.35 -14.07 2.36
C ARG A 255 -20.74 -12.76 2.91
N HIS A 256 -20.12 -12.79 4.09
CA HIS A 256 -19.43 -11.63 4.65
C HIS A 256 -18.16 -11.25 3.87
N LEU A 257 -17.47 -12.21 3.25
CA LEU A 257 -16.30 -11.95 2.40
C LEU A 257 -16.74 -11.25 1.11
N ILE A 258 -17.83 -11.71 0.47
CA ILE A 258 -18.37 -11.07 -0.74
C ILE A 258 -18.79 -9.63 -0.44
N PHE A 259 -19.54 -9.40 0.64
CA PHE A 259 -19.91 -8.04 1.03
C PHE A 259 -18.70 -7.18 1.38
N GLY A 260 -17.67 -7.74 2.01
CA GLY A 260 -16.39 -7.06 2.24
C GLY A 260 -15.68 -6.68 0.94
N ALA A 261 -15.65 -7.58 -0.05
CA ALA A 261 -15.04 -7.33 -1.35
C ALA A 261 -15.76 -6.20 -2.12
N ILE A 262 -17.10 -6.23 -2.14
CA ILE A 262 -17.90 -5.14 -2.72
C ILE A 262 -17.66 -3.84 -1.96
N GLY A 263 -17.60 -3.88 -0.63
CA GLY A 263 -17.31 -2.71 0.20
C GLY A 263 -15.96 -2.07 -0.11
N ILE A 264 -14.90 -2.87 -0.22
CA ILE A 264 -13.56 -2.37 -0.60
C ILE A 264 -13.57 -1.83 -2.03
N PHE A 265 -14.24 -2.51 -2.97
CA PHE A 265 -14.35 -2.04 -4.36
C PHE A 265 -14.99 -0.64 -4.44
N VAL A 266 -16.11 -0.43 -3.76
CA VAL A 266 -16.80 0.87 -3.70
C VAL A 266 -15.94 1.90 -2.95
N TYR A 267 -15.29 1.52 -1.85
CA TYR A 267 -14.40 2.39 -1.08
C TYR A 267 -13.22 2.89 -1.92
N VAL A 268 -12.50 1.99 -2.60
CA VAL A 268 -11.36 2.38 -3.46
C VAL A 268 -11.83 3.26 -4.61
N GLY A 269 -12.98 2.93 -5.23
CA GLY A 269 -13.58 3.76 -6.27
C GLY A 269 -13.89 5.18 -5.79
N ALA A 270 -14.49 5.32 -4.61
CA ALA A 270 -14.77 6.61 -4.00
C ALA A 270 -13.48 7.38 -3.65
N GLU A 271 -12.49 6.72 -3.06
CA GLU A 271 -11.21 7.32 -2.68
C GLU A 271 -10.45 7.87 -3.90
N VAL A 272 -10.35 7.09 -4.98
CA VAL A 272 -9.69 7.49 -6.22
C VAL A 272 -10.45 8.61 -6.92
N ALA A 273 -11.80 8.56 -6.93
CA ALA A 273 -12.62 9.61 -7.53
C ALA A 273 -12.44 10.95 -6.79
N ILE A 274 -12.49 10.94 -5.45
CA ILE A 274 -12.24 12.15 -4.65
C ILE A 274 -10.83 12.68 -4.95
N GLY A 275 -9.80 11.85 -4.86
CA GLY A 275 -8.42 12.26 -5.13
C GLY A 275 -8.22 12.88 -6.53
N SER A 276 -8.93 12.36 -7.54
CA SER A 276 -8.78 12.79 -8.94
C SER A 276 -9.56 14.05 -9.29
N PHE A 277 -10.74 14.24 -8.69
CA PHE A 277 -11.65 15.33 -9.08
C PHE A 277 -11.67 16.51 -8.10
N LEU A 278 -11.14 16.36 -6.89
CA LEU A 278 -11.23 17.41 -5.86
C LEU A 278 -10.60 18.74 -6.28
N VAL A 279 -9.45 18.71 -6.97
CA VAL A 279 -8.80 19.93 -7.50
C VAL A 279 -9.71 20.63 -8.53
N LYS A 280 -10.21 19.88 -9.51
CA LYS A 280 -11.09 20.41 -10.56
C LYS A 280 -12.40 20.95 -9.99
N TYR A 281 -12.92 20.31 -8.94
CA TYR A 281 -14.13 20.73 -8.27
C TYR A 281 -13.96 22.07 -7.54
N PHE A 282 -12.83 22.29 -6.85
CA PHE A 282 -12.57 23.60 -6.22
C PHE A 282 -12.44 24.73 -7.24
N VAL A 283 -11.78 24.48 -8.36
CA VAL A 283 -11.67 25.45 -9.46
C VAL A 283 -13.04 25.73 -10.09
N PHE A 284 -13.91 24.71 -10.20
CA PHE A 284 -15.27 24.88 -10.72
C PHE A 284 -16.17 25.71 -9.78
N LEU A 285 -16.06 25.52 -8.47
CA LEU A 285 -16.84 26.27 -7.48
C LEU A 285 -16.43 27.75 -7.42
N ASP A 286 -15.14 28.02 -7.53
CA ASP A 286 -14.61 29.37 -7.51
C ASP A 286 -13.46 29.51 -8.50
N ASN A 287 -13.74 30.16 -9.62
CA ASN A 287 -12.77 30.44 -10.68
C ASN A 287 -11.61 31.35 -10.21
N SER A 288 -11.68 31.94 -9.01
CA SER A 288 -10.57 32.71 -8.43
C SER A 288 -9.53 31.83 -7.72
N ILE A 289 -9.86 30.57 -7.42
CA ILE A 289 -8.92 29.62 -6.80
C ILE A 289 -7.98 29.08 -7.88
N LYS A 290 -6.68 29.38 -7.73
CA LYS A 290 -5.64 28.81 -8.58
C LYS A 290 -5.49 27.32 -8.31
N GLU A 291 -5.20 26.52 -9.34
CA GLU A 291 -4.99 25.07 -9.22
C GLU A 291 -3.95 24.69 -8.13
N VAL A 292 -2.94 25.53 -7.94
CA VAL A 292 -1.91 25.37 -6.91
C VAL A 292 -2.50 25.44 -5.49
N ASP A 293 -3.45 26.34 -5.26
CA ASP A 293 -4.08 26.49 -3.94
C ASP A 293 -5.13 25.41 -3.69
N ALA A 294 -5.87 25.01 -4.73
CA ALA A 294 -6.74 23.82 -4.69
C ALA A 294 -5.93 22.54 -4.39
N GLY A 295 -4.73 22.39 -4.97
CA GLY A 295 -3.81 21.29 -4.67
C GLY A 295 -3.37 21.24 -3.20
N LYS A 296 -3.11 22.40 -2.57
CA LYS A 296 -2.84 22.46 -1.12
C LYS A 296 -4.04 22.02 -0.29
N MET A 297 -5.26 22.30 -0.74
CA MET A 297 -6.48 21.85 -0.07
C MET A 297 -6.63 20.32 -0.10
N VAL A 298 -6.20 19.67 -1.18
CA VAL A 298 -6.16 18.19 -1.27
C VAL A 298 -5.24 17.59 -0.22
N SER A 299 -4.13 18.26 0.13
CA SER A 299 -3.24 17.80 1.21
C SER A 299 -3.94 17.76 2.57
N PHE A 300 -4.90 18.66 2.84
CA PHE A 300 -5.71 18.59 4.07
C PHE A 300 -6.66 17.39 4.08
N TYR A 301 -7.19 16.96 2.93
CA TYR A 301 -8.00 15.75 2.82
C TYR A 301 -7.19 14.51 3.20
N TRP A 302 -6.02 14.32 2.59
CA TRP A 302 -5.14 13.18 2.89
C TRP A 302 -4.57 13.23 4.31
N GLY A 303 -4.20 14.42 4.79
CA GLY A 303 -3.75 14.62 6.18
C GLY A 303 -4.86 14.35 7.20
N GLY A 304 -6.09 14.77 6.90
CA GLY A 304 -7.27 14.44 7.70
C GLY A 304 -7.56 12.95 7.72
N ALA A 305 -7.45 12.26 6.58
CA ALA A 305 -7.58 10.80 6.49
C ALA A 305 -6.52 10.08 7.35
N MET A 306 -5.27 10.56 7.35
CA MET A 306 -4.21 10.06 8.23
C MET A 306 -4.58 10.22 9.71
N VAL A 307 -4.99 11.42 10.14
CA VAL A 307 -5.42 11.68 11.53
C VAL A 307 -6.61 10.80 11.90
N GLY A 308 -7.56 10.64 10.97
CA GLY A 308 -8.69 9.73 11.11
C GLY A 308 -8.28 8.27 11.32
N ARG A 309 -7.23 7.78 10.64
CA ARG A 309 -6.67 6.43 10.85
C ARG A 309 -6.05 6.28 12.25
N PHE A 310 -5.33 7.29 12.75
CA PHE A 310 -4.81 7.28 14.12
C PHE A 310 -5.92 7.24 15.17
N ILE A 311 -6.91 8.14 15.06
CA ILE A 311 -8.07 8.16 15.97
C ILE A 311 -8.85 6.85 15.87
N GLY A 312 -9.11 6.38 14.65
CA GLY A 312 -9.82 5.14 14.36
C GLY A 312 -9.14 3.93 14.99
N SER A 313 -7.80 3.86 14.96
CA SER A 313 -7.04 2.78 15.60
C SER A 313 -7.24 2.76 17.12
N ALA A 314 -7.30 3.93 17.77
CA ALA A 314 -7.53 4.05 19.21
C ALA A 314 -8.98 3.71 19.58
N VAL A 315 -9.95 4.14 18.77
CA VAL A 315 -11.37 3.86 18.98
C VAL A 315 -11.69 2.37 18.79
N GLN A 316 -11.12 1.73 17.76
CA GLN A 316 -11.29 0.29 17.48
C GLN A 316 -10.71 -0.62 18.57
N ARG A 317 -9.93 -0.09 19.51
CA ARG A 317 -9.49 -0.84 20.69
C ARG A 317 -10.61 -0.99 21.74
N LYS A 318 -11.59 -0.08 21.74
CA LYS A 318 -12.68 -0.03 22.74
C LYS A 318 -14.05 -0.34 22.13
N ILE A 319 -14.25 -0.08 20.84
CA ILE A 319 -15.53 -0.23 20.14
C ILE A 319 -15.39 -1.27 19.05
N ASN A 320 -16.46 -2.05 18.82
CA ASN A 320 -16.51 -3.04 17.74
C ASN A 320 -16.22 -2.38 16.37
N PRO A 321 -15.25 -2.88 15.58
CA PRO A 321 -14.90 -2.34 14.27
C PRO A 321 -16.08 -2.16 13.31
N GLY A 322 -17.07 -3.05 13.35
CA GLY A 322 -18.27 -2.96 12.51
C GLY A 322 -19.11 -1.73 12.80
N THR A 323 -19.27 -1.37 14.08
CA THR A 323 -20.00 -0.17 14.51
C THR A 323 -19.25 1.10 14.11
N VAL A 324 -17.92 1.12 14.28
CA VAL A 324 -17.08 2.26 13.89
C VAL A 324 -17.15 2.49 12.37
N LEU A 325 -17.08 1.41 11.58
CA LEU A 325 -17.21 1.47 10.13
C LEU A 325 -18.59 1.98 9.72
N GLY A 326 -19.66 1.43 10.28
CA GLY A 326 -21.04 1.84 9.99
C GLY A 326 -21.30 3.31 10.34
N PHE A 327 -20.85 3.77 11.50
CA PHE A 327 -20.95 5.17 11.91
C PHE A 327 -20.25 6.09 10.92
N ASN A 328 -18.99 5.81 10.56
CA ASN A 328 -18.23 6.64 9.63
C ASN A 328 -18.84 6.65 8.22
N ALA A 329 -19.35 5.51 7.74
CA ALA A 329 -20.00 5.43 6.44
C ALA A 329 -21.30 6.26 6.39
N ILE A 330 -22.11 6.21 7.45
CA ILE A 330 -23.33 7.01 7.57
C ILE A 330 -22.98 8.50 7.67
N ALA A 331 -22.02 8.86 8.53
CA ALA A 331 -21.58 10.25 8.70
C ALA A 331 -21.07 10.84 7.37
N ALA A 332 -20.23 10.09 6.64
CA ALA A 332 -19.76 10.50 5.32
C ALA A 332 -20.91 10.66 4.31
N SER A 333 -21.87 9.73 4.31
CA SER A 333 -23.04 9.82 3.43
C SER A 333 -23.91 11.03 3.73
N VAL A 334 -24.10 11.37 5.01
CA VAL A 334 -24.86 12.55 5.44
C VAL A 334 -24.15 13.85 5.07
N LEU A 335 -22.81 13.90 5.16
CA LEU A 335 -22.04 15.09 4.78
C LEU A 335 -22.03 15.37 3.27
N VAL A 336 -22.35 14.36 2.45
CA VAL A 336 -22.45 14.49 0.99
C VAL A 336 -23.84 14.95 0.54
N LEU A 337 -24.88 14.75 1.35
CA LEU A 337 -26.25 15.19 1.11
C LEU A 337 -26.44 16.67 1.47
#